data_AF-A0A067DIS5-F1
#
_entry.id   AF-A0A067DIS5-F1
#
_cell.length_a   1.000
_cell.length_b   1.000
_cell.length_c   1.000
_cell.angle_alpha   90.00
_cell.angle_beta   90.00
_cell.angle_gamma   90.00
#
_symmetry.space_group_name_H-M   'P 1'
#
loop_
_entity.id
_entity.type
_entity.pdbx_description
1 polymer ?
#
loop_
_entity_poly.entity_id
_entity_poly.type
_entity_poly.pdbx_seq_one_letter_code
_entity_poly.pdbx_strand_id
1 'polypeptide(L)'
;MKLPDATPSRVSKSINLNECREKCLENSSCMVYTNLDIRGGGSGCAMWFGELIDMRDFPDGGQDLYIRMSASEIGTRGLVFVTPLWELTKYTDQGAKGKPTTKIVVIVVPTAALLAALILSNISEKTENNRETDQVQNMDLELPLFELATIANATDNFSINNKLGEGGFGPVYK
;
A
#
# COMPACT_ATOMS: atom_id res chain seq x y z
N MET A 1 4.84 13.59 -1.31
CA MET A 1 5.90 12.62 -0.94
C MET A 1 7.31 13.20 -1.11
N LYS A 2 8.15 13.15 -0.06
CA LYS A 2 9.61 13.39 -0.12
C LYS A 2 10.27 12.17 -0.76
N LEU A 3 11.20 12.37 -1.69
CA LEU A 3 12.08 11.28 -2.09
C LEU A 3 12.94 10.85 -0.89
N PRO A 4 13.32 9.56 -0.79
CA PRO A 4 14.27 9.13 0.23
C PRO A 4 15.53 10.01 0.17
N ASP A 5 16.10 10.38 1.32
CA ASP A 5 17.34 11.19 1.40
C ASP A 5 18.56 10.46 0.80
N ALA A 6 18.40 9.21 0.40
CA ALA A 6 19.39 8.50 -0.41
C ALA A 6 19.43 9.08 -1.83
N THR A 7 20.61 9.47 -2.30
CA THR A 7 20.86 9.74 -3.72
C THR A 7 20.50 8.49 -4.54
N PRO A 8 19.75 8.61 -5.65
CA PRO A 8 19.45 7.47 -6.50
C PRO A 8 20.76 6.80 -6.95
N SER A 9 20.89 5.53 -6.60
CA SER A 9 22.06 4.71 -6.92
C SER A 9 22.32 4.59 -8.42
N ARG A 10 21.27 4.68 -9.25
CA ARG A 10 21.39 4.68 -10.71
C ARG A 10 20.36 5.59 -11.33
N VAL A 11 20.83 6.46 -12.24
CA VAL A 11 19.99 7.38 -12.99
C VAL A 11 20.24 7.19 -14.48
N SER A 12 19.18 7.20 -15.28
CA SER A 12 19.26 7.12 -16.74
C SER A 12 18.18 8.01 -17.35
N LYS A 13 18.55 8.92 -18.24
CA LYS A 13 17.61 9.85 -18.89
C LYS A 13 16.93 9.26 -20.14
N SER A 14 17.53 8.23 -20.73
CA SER A 14 17.12 7.71 -22.04
C SER A 14 16.02 6.66 -21.96
N ILE A 15 15.80 6.08 -20.78
CA ILE A 15 14.88 4.95 -20.60
C ILE A 15 13.54 5.43 -20.05
N ASN A 16 12.47 4.73 -20.41
CA ASN A 16 11.13 5.00 -19.93
C ASN A 16 10.81 4.19 -18.67
N LEU A 17 9.64 4.43 -18.09
CA LEU A 17 9.20 3.79 -16.85
C LEU A 17 9.09 2.25 -16.94
N ASN A 18 8.68 1.71 -18.08
CA ASN A 18 8.54 0.26 -18.26
C ASN A 18 9.91 -0.42 -18.29
N GLU A 19 10.85 0.14 -19.05
CA GLU A 19 12.24 -0.35 -19.07
C GLU A 19 12.92 -0.15 -17.70
N CYS A 20 12.57 0.92 -16.98
CA CYS A 20 13.00 1.15 -15.61
C CYS A 20 12.52 0.04 -14.67
N ARG A 21 11.25 -0.36 -14.80
CA ARG A 21 10.67 -1.48 -14.05
C ARG A 21 11.37 -2.80 -14.36
N GLU A 22 11.60 -3.12 -15.64
CA GLU A 22 12.28 -4.36 -16.04
C GLU A 22 13.69 -4.43 -15.46
N LYS A 23 14.47 -3.36 -15.59
CA LYS A 23 15.83 -3.29 -15.01
C LYS A 23 15.85 -3.37 -13.48
N CYS A 24 14.84 -2.82 -12.81
CA CYS A 24 14.71 -2.95 -11.37
C CYS A 24 14.33 -4.39 -10.97
N LEU A 25 13.46 -5.06 -11.72
CA LEU A 25 13.08 -6.44 -11.44
C LEU A 25 14.23 -7.43 -11.67
N GLU A 26 15.04 -7.21 -12.70
CA GLU A 26 16.26 -7.99 -12.99
C GLU A 26 17.30 -7.91 -11.87
N ASN A 27 17.35 -6.80 -11.13
CA ASN A 27 18.27 -6.61 -10.02
C ASN A 27 17.57 -6.84 -8.68
N SER A 28 17.86 -7.96 -8.00
CA SER A 28 17.26 -8.30 -6.71
C SER A 28 17.46 -7.26 -5.61
N SER A 29 18.50 -6.43 -5.72
CA SER A 29 18.79 -5.38 -4.74
C SER A 29 17.98 -4.10 -5.00
N CYS A 30 17.29 -3.98 -6.14
CA CYS A 30 16.51 -2.78 -6.45
C CYS A 30 15.24 -2.76 -5.60
N MET A 31 15.08 -1.72 -4.79
CA MET A 31 13.93 -1.58 -3.91
C MET A 31 12.93 -0.55 -4.42
N VAL A 32 13.41 0.51 -5.09
CA VAL A 32 12.53 1.57 -5.61
C VAL A 32 12.99 2.05 -6.96
N TYR A 33 12.01 2.43 -7.79
CA TYR A 33 12.23 3.14 -9.03
C TYR A 33 11.18 4.24 -9.28
N THR A 34 11.52 5.24 -10.08
CA THR A 34 10.62 6.32 -10.49
C THR A 34 11.12 7.02 -11.75
N ASN A 35 10.27 7.84 -12.38
CA ASN A 35 10.64 8.70 -13.50
C ASN A 35 11.64 9.78 -13.04
N LEU A 36 12.54 10.22 -13.90
CA LEU A 36 13.44 11.33 -13.54
C LEU A 36 12.80 12.69 -13.82
N ASP A 37 12.05 12.80 -14.91
CA ASP A 37 11.28 13.97 -15.31
C ASP A 37 9.81 13.57 -15.45
N ILE A 38 8.90 14.34 -14.84
CA ILE A 38 7.45 14.13 -14.85
C ILE A 38 6.73 14.86 -15.99
N ARG A 39 7.45 15.69 -16.76
CA ARG A 39 6.86 16.46 -17.86
C ARG A 39 6.55 15.55 -19.06
N GLY A 40 5.46 15.84 -19.78
CA GLY A 40 5.19 15.23 -21.08
C GLY A 40 5.00 13.71 -21.11
N GLY A 41 4.50 13.10 -20.02
CA GLY A 41 4.26 11.65 -19.93
C GLY A 41 5.31 10.86 -19.15
N GLY A 42 6.32 11.53 -18.60
CA GLY A 42 7.34 10.90 -17.78
C GLY A 42 8.52 10.39 -18.62
N SER A 43 9.74 10.81 -18.30
CA SER A 43 10.95 10.32 -18.98
C SER A 43 12.12 10.16 -18.02
N GLY A 44 13.05 9.28 -18.38
CA GLY A 44 14.15 8.90 -17.52
C GLY A 44 13.72 8.02 -16.35
N CYS A 45 14.70 7.56 -15.60
CA CYS A 45 14.57 6.57 -14.56
C CYS A 45 15.60 6.85 -13.47
N ALA A 46 15.15 6.81 -12.22
CA ALA A 46 15.97 6.80 -11.03
C ALA A 46 15.67 5.54 -10.24
N MET A 47 16.70 4.81 -9.81
CA MET A 47 16.59 3.57 -9.04
C MET A 47 17.43 3.62 -7.77
N TRP A 48 16.91 2.99 -6.72
CA TRP A 48 17.56 2.82 -5.42
C TRP A 48 17.78 1.34 -5.14
N PHE A 49 19.02 0.99 -4.78
CA PHE A 49 19.39 -0.35 -4.35
C PHE A 49 19.55 -0.38 -2.82
N GLY A 50 19.04 -1.42 -2.18
CA GLY A 50 19.10 -1.61 -0.73
C GLY A 50 17.94 -0.94 0.04
N GLU A 51 18.04 -0.94 1.37
CA GLU A 51 16.98 -0.46 2.27
C GLU A 51 16.74 1.05 2.15
N LEU A 52 15.47 1.44 2.23
CA LEU A 52 15.05 2.84 2.19
C LEU A 52 14.87 3.36 3.61
N ILE A 53 15.52 4.46 3.91
CA ILE A 53 15.38 5.20 5.17
C ILE A 53 14.91 6.64 4.88
N ASP A 54 14.18 7.24 5.82
CA ASP A 54 13.65 8.62 5.77
C ASP A 54 12.70 8.94 4.59
N MET A 55 11.70 8.09 4.32
CA MET A 55 10.58 8.46 3.46
C MET A 55 9.51 9.20 4.27
N ARG A 56 9.02 10.35 3.77
CA ARG A 56 7.95 11.13 4.39
C ARG A 56 6.88 11.47 3.37
N ASP A 57 5.63 11.32 3.76
CA ASP A 57 4.52 11.73 2.90
C ASP A 57 4.22 13.23 3.08
N PHE A 58 3.88 13.89 1.98
CA PHE A 58 3.47 15.28 1.96
C PHE A 58 2.18 15.36 1.15
N PRO A 59 1.06 15.86 1.71
CA PRO A 59 -0.25 15.82 1.08
C PRO A 59 -0.37 16.74 -0.15
N ASP A 60 0.44 17.80 -0.25
CA ASP A 60 0.25 18.87 -1.25
C ASP A 60 1.20 18.79 -2.46
N GLY A 61 1.67 17.58 -2.80
CA GLY A 61 2.47 17.35 -4.00
C GLY A 61 3.43 16.19 -3.88
N GLY A 62 3.81 15.63 -5.04
CA GLY A 62 4.76 14.53 -5.10
C GLY A 62 4.90 13.95 -6.50
N GLN A 63 5.90 13.09 -6.64
CA GLN A 63 6.12 12.25 -7.80
C GLN A 63 5.80 10.80 -7.42
N ASP A 64 5.21 10.04 -8.35
CA ASP A 64 4.88 8.64 -8.14
C ASP A 64 6.16 7.82 -7.88
N LEU A 65 6.18 7.07 -6.78
CA LEU A 65 7.28 6.21 -6.39
C LEU A 65 6.83 4.75 -6.45
N TYR A 66 7.59 3.89 -7.14
CA TYR A 66 7.27 2.46 -7.25
C TYR A 66 8.20 1.65 -6.36
N ILE A 67 7.63 0.95 -5.39
CA ILE A 67 8.35 0.11 -4.43
C ILE A 67 8.23 -1.37 -4.84
N ARG A 68 9.37 -2.07 -4.92
CA ARG A 68 9.42 -3.51 -5.08
C ARG A 68 9.08 -4.15 -3.73
N MET A 69 8.03 -4.97 -3.72
CA MET A 69 7.60 -5.74 -2.54
C MET A 69 7.50 -7.22 -2.89
N SER A 70 7.54 -8.09 -1.87
CA SER A 70 7.27 -9.51 -2.09
C SER A 70 5.78 -9.73 -2.41
N ALA A 71 5.47 -10.71 -3.26
CA ALA A 71 4.07 -11.01 -3.59
C ALA A 71 3.27 -11.48 -2.36
N SER A 72 3.95 -12.03 -1.34
CA SER A 72 3.37 -12.40 -0.04
C SER A 72 3.05 -11.21 0.85
N GLU A 73 3.77 -10.09 0.73
CA GLU A 73 3.48 -8.83 1.43
C GLU A 73 2.44 -7.98 0.73
N ILE A 74 2.15 -8.28 -0.53
CA ILE A 74 0.90 -7.86 -1.19
C ILE A 74 -0.24 -8.58 -0.47
N GLY A 75 -0.60 -8.04 0.69
CA GLY A 75 -1.75 -8.47 1.44
C GLY A 75 -2.94 -8.44 0.51
N THR A 76 -3.75 -9.49 0.59
CA THR A 76 -5.14 -9.60 0.15
C THR A 76 -5.99 -8.48 0.77
N ARG A 77 -5.67 -7.23 0.46
CA ARG A 77 -6.44 -6.03 0.77
C ARG A 77 -6.99 -5.52 -0.55
N GLY A 78 -8.18 -5.99 -0.88
CA GLY A 78 -9.03 -5.29 -1.84
C GLY A 78 -9.06 -5.82 -3.27
N LEU A 79 -9.32 -7.12 -3.45
CA LEU A 79 -10.32 -7.49 -4.47
C LEU A 79 -11.71 -7.58 -3.82
N VAL A 80 -12.02 -6.62 -2.95
CA VAL A 80 -13.40 -6.19 -2.83
C VAL A 80 -13.62 -5.36 -4.09
N PHE A 81 -14.08 -6.02 -5.15
CA PHE A 81 -14.78 -5.29 -6.21
C PHE A 81 -15.98 -4.62 -5.54
N VAL A 82 -15.79 -3.41 -5.03
CA VAL A 82 -16.89 -2.46 -4.87
C VAL A 82 -17.29 -2.02 -6.26
N THR A 83 -17.79 -2.94 -7.08
CA THR A 83 -18.62 -2.54 -8.20
C THR A 83 -19.88 -1.98 -7.54
N PRO A 84 -20.17 -0.68 -7.70
CA PRO A 84 -21.39 -0.12 -7.16
C PRO A 84 -22.56 -0.88 -7.81
N LEU A 85 -23.49 -1.38 -6.98
CA LEU A 85 -24.55 -2.33 -7.35
C LEU A 85 -25.35 -1.94 -8.62
N TRP A 86 -25.41 -0.65 -8.95
CA TRP A 86 -26.05 -0.16 -10.17
C TRP A 86 -25.38 -0.63 -11.48
N GLU A 87 -24.10 -0.99 -11.49
CA GLU A 87 -23.45 -1.52 -12.71
C GLU A 87 -23.89 -2.94 -13.07
N LEU A 88 -24.37 -3.74 -12.09
CA LEU A 88 -24.94 -5.06 -12.36
C LEU A 88 -26.31 -4.99 -13.04
N THR A 89 -27.01 -3.85 -12.95
CA THR A 89 -28.28 -3.64 -13.68
C THR A 89 -28.09 -3.35 -15.17
N LYS A 90 -26.85 -3.09 -15.63
CA LYS A 90 -26.56 -2.90 -17.06
C LYS A 90 -26.31 -4.20 -17.82
N TYR A 91 -26.27 -5.36 -17.14
CA TYR A 91 -26.04 -6.66 -17.78
C TYR A 91 -27.31 -7.41 -18.20
N THR A 92 -28.49 -6.81 -18.02
CA THR A 92 -29.74 -7.31 -18.60
C THR A 92 -30.41 -6.23 -19.45
N ASP A 93 -29.69 -5.70 -20.43
CA ASP A 93 -30.33 -5.36 -21.70
C ASP A 93 -29.48 -5.99 -22.79
N GLN A 94 -29.66 -7.30 -22.95
CA GLN A 94 -29.35 -7.88 -24.24
C GLN A 94 -30.22 -7.13 -25.24
N GLY A 95 -29.56 -6.41 -26.14
CA GLY A 95 -29.91 -6.43 -27.54
C GLY A 95 -30.00 -7.88 -28.03
N ALA A 96 -31.03 -8.59 -27.59
CA ALA A 96 -31.56 -9.81 -28.16
C ALA A 96 -32.99 -9.45 -28.51
N LYS A 97 -33.17 -9.03 -29.76
CA LYS A 97 -34.46 -8.94 -30.43
C LYS A 97 -35.07 -10.35 -30.46
N GLY A 98 -35.66 -10.76 -29.35
CA GLY A 98 -36.17 -12.12 -29.17
C GLY A 98 -36.89 -12.22 -27.84
N LYS A 99 -38.18 -11.92 -27.85
CA LYS A 99 -39.13 -12.00 -26.73
C LYS A 99 -38.94 -13.32 -25.94
N PRO A 100 -38.32 -13.33 -24.75
CA PRO A 100 -38.23 -14.54 -23.96
C PRO A 100 -39.62 -14.83 -23.39
N THR A 101 -40.17 -15.97 -23.77
CA THR A 101 -41.45 -16.46 -23.29
C THR A 101 -41.40 -16.57 -21.77
N THR A 102 -42.32 -15.88 -21.11
CA THR A 102 -42.50 -15.65 -19.66
C THR A 102 -42.33 -16.90 -18.78
N LYS A 103 -42.39 -18.11 -19.35
CA LYS A 103 -42.28 -19.38 -18.64
C LYS A 103 -40.86 -19.75 -18.20
N ILE A 104 -39.80 -19.33 -18.90
CA ILE A 104 -38.42 -19.72 -18.55
C ILE A 104 -37.91 -18.91 -17.35
N VAL A 105 -38.25 -17.61 -17.29
CA VAL A 105 -37.82 -16.70 -16.22
C VAL A 105 -38.41 -17.10 -14.86
N VAL A 106 -39.65 -17.61 -14.85
CA VAL A 106 -40.36 -17.98 -13.60
C VAL A 106 -39.73 -19.20 -12.90
N ILE A 107 -38.99 -20.07 -13.60
CA ILE A 107 -38.46 -21.31 -13.03
C ILE A 107 -36.98 -21.17 -12.62
N VAL A 108 -36.19 -20.41 -13.38
CA VAL A 108 -34.74 -20.28 -13.13
C VAL A 108 -34.46 -19.40 -11.90
N VAL A 109 -35.27 -18.37 -11.69
CA VAL A 109 -35.10 -17.43 -10.56
C VAL A 109 -35.32 -18.10 -9.20
N PRO A 110 -36.42 -18.83 -8.94
CA PRO A 110 -36.63 -19.47 -7.64
C PRO A 110 -35.65 -20.61 -7.37
N THR A 111 -35.22 -21.35 -8.40
CA THR A 111 -34.26 -22.45 -8.21
C THR A 111 -32.86 -21.94 -7.87
N ALA A 112 -32.39 -20.87 -8.52
CA ALA A 112 -31.12 -20.22 -8.18
C ALA A 112 -31.15 -19.57 -6.78
N ALA A 113 -32.27 -18.93 -6.39
CA ALA A 113 -32.41 -18.32 -5.08
C ALA A 113 -32.38 -19.35 -3.94
N LEU A 114 -33.02 -20.51 -4.12
CA LEU A 114 -32.99 -21.61 -3.15
C LEU A 114 -31.58 -22.18 -2.98
N LEU A 115 -30.83 -22.37 -4.07
CA LEU A 115 -29.45 -22.85 -4.01
C LEU A 115 -28.53 -21.85 -3.29
N ALA A 116 -28.69 -20.55 -3.55
CA ALA A 116 -27.91 -19.52 -2.87
C ALA A 116 -28.19 -19.47 -1.36
N ALA A 117 -29.45 -19.61 -0.95
CA ALA A 117 -29.83 -19.64 0.45
C ALA A 117 -29.17 -20.81 1.21
N LEU A 118 -29.13 -22.00 0.62
CA LEU A 118 -28.48 -23.18 1.22
C LEU A 118 -26.97 -22.98 1.39
N ILE A 119 -26.30 -22.33 0.43
CA ILE A 119 -24.86 -22.03 0.54
C ILE A 119 -24.60 -21.04 1.69
N LEU A 120 -25.43 -20.00 1.81
CA LEU A 120 -25.29 -19.00 2.87
C LEU A 120 -25.54 -19.58 4.28
N SER A 121 -26.50 -20.50 4.42
CA SER A 121 -26.77 -21.16 5.71
C SER A 121 -25.59 -22.01 6.21
N ASN A 122 -24.85 -22.68 5.31
CA ASN A 122 -23.66 -23.46 5.68
C ASN A 122 -22.46 -22.58 6.11
N ILE A 123 -22.39 -21.32 5.65
CA ILE A 123 -21.30 -20.40 5.99
C ILE A 123 -21.56 -19.72 7.34
N SER A 124 -22.83 -19.48 7.69
CA SER A 124 -23.22 -18.84 8.96
C SER A 124 -22.84 -19.65 10.19
N GLU A 125 -22.75 -20.99 10.08
CA GLU A 125 -22.43 -21.87 11.20
C GLU A 125 -20.94 -21.80 11.61
N LYS A 126 -20.08 -21.17 10.80
CA LYS A 126 -18.62 -21.14 11.00
C LYS A 126 -18.07 -19.80 11.51
N THR A 127 -18.90 -18.82 11.85
CA THR A 127 -18.42 -17.50 12.28
C THR A 127 -18.78 -17.21 13.73
N GLU A 128 -18.31 -18.07 14.63
CA GLU A 128 -18.14 -17.74 16.04
C GLU A 128 -16.65 -17.82 16.36
N ASN A 129 -16.11 -16.74 16.93
CA ASN A 129 -14.70 -16.45 17.27
C ASN A 129 -13.88 -15.80 16.16
N ASN A 130 -13.90 -14.46 16.14
CA ASN A 130 -12.72 -13.65 16.47
C ASN A 130 -13.06 -12.17 16.29
N ARG A 131 -13.54 -11.55 17.38
CA ARG A 131 -13.38 -10.11 17.59
C ARG A 131 -12.15 -9.95 18.46
N GLU A 132 -11.02 -9.56 17.88
CA GLU A 132 -10.01 -8.78 18.60
C GLU A 132 -9.07 -8.07 17.63
N THR A 133 -9.08 -6.74 17.79
CA THR A 133 -7.94 -5.82 17.73
C THR A 133 -7.28 -5.56 16.36
N ASP A 134 -7.70 -4.45 15.77
CA ASP A 134 -6.85 -3.58 14.95
C ASP A 134 -5.58 -3.22 15.74
N GLN A 135 -4.48 -3.94 15.51
CA GLN A 135 -3.16 -3.39 15.72
C GLN A 135 -2.36 -3.52 14.43
N VAL A 136 -2.00 -2.35 13.91
CA VAL A 136 -0.93 -2.15 12.95
C VAL A 136 0.34 -2.73 13.59
N GLN A 137 0.71 -3.95 13.23
CA GLN A 137 2.06 -4.46 13.47
C GLN A 137 2.87 -4.21 12.21
N ASN A 138 3.55 -3.07 12.26
CA ASN A 138 4.63 -2.68 11.37
C ASN A 138 5.81 -3.64 11.58
N MET A 139 6.53 -3.92 10.51
CA MET A 139 7.61 -4.90 10.43
C MET A 139 8.70 -4.67 11.48
N ASP A 140 9.25 -5.79 11.98
CA ASP A 140 10.33 -5.91 12.97
C ASP A 140 11.61 -5.14 12.59
N LEU A 141 11.63 -3.84 12.88
CA LEU A 141 12.83 -3.17 13.34
C LEU A 141 12.62 -2.88 14.83
N GLU A 142 13.21 -3.69 15.71
CA GLU A 142 13.30 -3.40 17.15
C GLU A 142 14.21 -2.18 17.39
N LEU A 143 13.83 -1.02 16.86
CA LEU A 143 14.33 0.26 17.31
C LEU A 143 13.55 0.59 18.58
N PRO A 144 14.21 0.74 19.74
CA PRO A 144 13.49 1.16 20.94
C PRO A 144 12.92 2.56 20.69
N LEU A 145 11.60 2.61 20.49
CA LEU A 145 10.85 3.85 20.35
C LEU A 145 10.66 4.43 21.75
N PHE A 146 11.47 5.42 22.10
CA PHE A 146 11.30 6.16 23.34
C PHE A 146 10.33 7.31 23.14
N GLU A 147 9.32 7.40 24.00
CA GLU A 147 8.47 8.58 24.06
C GLU A 147 9.29 9.81 24.47
N LEU A 148 8.98 10.97 23.90
CA LEU A 148 9.65 12.23 24.24
C LEU A 148 9.57 12.52 25.75
N ALA A 149 8.46 12.14 26.40
CA ALA A 149 8.30 12.28 27.84
C ALA A 149 9.33 11.47 28.64
N THR A 150 9.66 10.25 28.19
CA THR A 150 10.68 9.40 28.80
C THR A 150 12.07 10.00 28.66
N ILE A 151 12.40 10.53 27.48
CA ILE A 151 13.69 11.19 27.21
C ILE A 151 13.81 12.49 28.01
N ALA A 152 12.75 13.30 28.03
CA ALA A 152 12.71 14.52 28.82
C ALA A 152 12.87 14.21 30.31
N ASN A 153 12.17 13.21 30.85
CA ASN A 153 12.31 12.82 32.25
C ASN A 153 13.72 12.31 32.57
N ALA A 154 14.33 11.50 31.70
CA ALA A 154 15.68 10.98 31.88
C ALA A 154 16.75 12.09 31.91
N THR A 155 16.57 13.12 31.07
CA THR A 155 17.50 14.26 30.97
C THR A 155 17.19 15.40 31.93
N ASP A 156 16.21 15.24 32.84
CA ASP A 156 15.68 16.32 33.69
C ASP A 156 15.22 17.53 32.85
N ASN A 157 14.34 17.26 31.89
CA ASN A 157 13.82 18.18 30.88
C ASN A 157 14.94 18.94 30.13
N PHE A 158 15.96 18.21 29.69
CA PHE A 158 17.14 18.76 29.02
C PHE A 158 17.88 19.82 29.86
N SER A 159 18.01 19.56 31.17
CA SER A 159 18.72 20.43 32.11
C SER A 159 20.19 20.60 31.73
N ILE A 160 20.69 21.83 31.87
CA ILE A 160 22.11 22.16 31.60
C ILE A 160 23.07 21.33 32.46
N ASN A 161 22.63 20.92 33.66
CA ASN A 161 23.42 20.10 34.58
C ASN A 161 23.66 18.68 34.05
N ASN A 162 22.82 18.23 33.13
CA ASN A 162 22.94 16.93 32.45
C ASN A 162 23.58 17.07 31.07
N LYS A 163 23.99 18.26 30.63
CA LYS A 163 24.68 18.44 29.37
C LYS A 163 26.11 17.89 29.45
N LEU A 164 26.43 16.95 28.56
CA LEU A 164 27.75 16.36 28.41
C LEU A 164 28.66 17.19 27.48
N GLY A 165 28.08 17.87 26.50
CA GLY A 165 28.84 18.69 25.56
C GLY A 165 27.97 19.22 24.41
N GLU A 166 28.56 20.05 23.56
CA GLU A 166 27.96 20.55 22.33
C GLU A 166 29.01 20.67 21.24
N GLY A 167 28.65 20.27 20.02
CA GLY A 167 29.51 20.34 18.84
C GLY A 167 28.69 20.44 17.56
N GLY A 168 29.27 20.05 16.42
CA GLY A 168 28.60 20.10 15.11
C GLY A 168 27.31 19.27 14.98
N PHE A 169 27.04 18.38 15.95
CA PHE A 169 25.84 17.55 16.02
C PHE A 169 24.79 18.06 17.03
N GLY A 170 25.03 19.21 17.68
CA GLY A 170 24.16 19.77 18.72
C GLY A 170 24.53 19.37 20.15
N PRO A 171 23.68 19.71 21.14
CA PRO A 171 23.92 19.40 22.55
C PRO A 171 23.63 17.93 22.87
N VAL A 172 24.49 17.32 23.69
CA VAL A 172 24.36 15.94 24.17
C VAL A 172 24.09 15.94 25.67
N TYR A 173 23.13 15.13 26.13
CA TYR A 173 22.74 15.02 27.55
C TYR A 173 23.00 13.61 28.07
N LYS A 174 23.28 13.48 29.37
CA LYS A 174 23.36 12.20 30.09
C LYS A 174 22.03 11.83 30.73
#